data_AF-A0A3C1GX14-F1
#
_entry.id   AF-A0A3C1GX14-F1
#
_cell.length_a   1.000
_cell.length_b   1.000
_cell.length_c   1.000
_cell.angle_alpha   90.00
_cell.angle_beta   90.00
_cell.angle_gamma   90.00
#
_symmetry.space_group_name_H-M   'P 1'
#
loop_
_entity.id
_entity.type
_entity.pdbx_description
1 polymer ?
#
loop_
_entity_poly.entity_id
_entity_poly.type
_entity_poly.pdbx_seq_one_letter_code
_entity_poly.pdbx_strand_id
1 'polypeptide(L)'
;MKKMLLVDGNSMLFRAYYASSYTRMSSASQSVSTNAVFGFVSMLNKAIELVQPQTLVVAWDSGKKTFRHDAYPDYKGTRKELPEELIQQFPLVREYLDAARICRIQEDGLEADDIIGSLAKKYPDWDINILSSDRDLLQLIDPTTSVWLMKKGLTEIVEMDEAALKTEMNLTPVQITDLKGLMGDASDNIPGLPGVGEKTALKLLDEYGSVEGVLEHAEELKGKLKETVTNHRDLALFSKFLATIKTDAPITLGMSEMVFHPDVQGSYAFFKKYDMYSLAKKAEENLVKQNHKTSVDVDSFGALKRENGLTLFAQYDLDESSFPHPLLSLTFSDGEASIYQTASQFLKSQDILKYLASDELKIGYDVKRILHGLGALRIDAHLNEDLLILAFLVDSNLSSYEKAAEVHGWPAMPAANSDHSTIEACKEIALRMHKTYTTLKPVLEEKGMLDLYRTIEIPLVKVLAGMEKEGIRVDLEILNRIADETLAKINELTDKITE
;
A
#
# COMPACT_ATOMS: atom_id res chain seq x y z
N MET A 1 16.66 15.21 0.97
CA MET A 1 15.78 16.39 1.11
C MET A 1 14.41 15.91 1.59
N LYS A 2 13.60 16.76 2.24
CA LYS A 2 12.19 16.39 2.51
C LYS A 2 11.41 16.47 1.19
N LYS A 3 10.50 15.54 0.96
CA LYS A 3 9.78 15.37 -0.30
C LYS A 3 8.30 15.71 -0.14
N MET A 4 7.79 16.49 -1.07
CA MET A 4 6.39 16.88 -1.17
C MET A 4 5.83 16.40 -2.50
N LEU A 5 4.68 15.73 -2.47
CA LEU A 5 3.93 15.34 -3.65
C LEU A 5 2.71 16.25 -3.81
N LEU A 6 2.67 17.03 -4.88
CA LEU A 6 1.54 17.87 -5.26
C LEU A 6 0.83 17.20 -6.45
N VAL A 7 -0.48 17.06 -6.39
CA VAL A 7 -1.25 16.31 -7.39
C VAL A 7 -2.33 17.21 -7.98
N ASP A 8 -2.35 17.30 -9.30
CA ASP A 8 -3.45 17.91 -10.06
C ASP A 8 -4.62 16.93 -10.13
N GLY A 9 -5.59 17.12 -9.22
CA GLY A 9 -6.74 16.24 -9.06
C GLY A 9 -7.62 16.17 -10.31
N ASN A 10 -7.82 17.33 -10.96
CA ASN A 10 -8.60 17.44 -12.17
C ASN A 10 -7.94 16.64 -13.30
N SER A 11 -6.73 17.00 -13.69
CA SER A 11 -6.00 16.36 -14.80
C SER A 11 -5.85 14.85 -14.60
N MET A 12 -5.55 14.41 -13.38
CA MET A 12 -5.46 12.97 -13.07
C MET A 12 -6.80 12.25 -13.21
N LEU A 13 -7.90 12.84 -12.77
CA LEU A 13 -9.20 12.20 -12.91
C LEU A 13 -9.66 12.12 -14.37
N PHE A 14 -9.44 13.17 -15.16
CA PHE A 14 -9.67 13.17 -16.61
C PHE A 14 -8.87 12.08 -17.30
N ARG A 15 -7.57 12.00 -16.99
CA ARG A 15 -6.67 11.00 -17.56
C ARG A 15 -7.15 9.58 -17.22
N ALA A 16 -7.55 9.36 -15.96
CA ALA A 16 -8.07 8.08 -15.51
C ALA A 16 -9.33 7.65 -16.27
N TYR A 17 -10.27 8.57 -16.47
CA TYR A 17 -11.54 8.31 -17.18
C TYR A 17 -11.29 7.87 -18.62
N TYR A 18 -10.53 8.65 -19.40
CA TYR A 18 -10.30 8.35 -20.82
C TYR A 18 -9.34 7.18 -21.06
N ALA A 19 -8.42 6.91 -20.14
CA ALA A 19 -7.56 5.73 -20.23
C ALA A 19 -8.33 4.42 -19.99
N SER A 20 -9.42 4.47 -19.23
CA SER A 20 -10.21 3.30 -18.82
C SER A 20 -11.60 3.21 -19.48
N SER A 21 -12.00 4.18 -20.29
CA SER A 21 -13.35 4.25 -20.90
C SER A 21 -13.69 3.07 -21.82
N TYR A 22 -12.70 2.31 -22.28
CA TYR A 22 -12.90 1.08 -23.07
C TYR A 22 -13.13 -0.17 -22.21
N THR A 23 -12.84 -0.11 -20.90
CA THR A 23 -12.98 -1.19 -19.94
C THR A 23 -14.09 -0.80 -18.97
N ARG A 24 -15.35 -1.11 -19.28
CA ARG A 24 -16.48 -0.77 -18.41
C ARG A 24 -16.34 -1.49 -17.07
N MET A 25 -15.77 -0.82 -16.08
CA MET A 25 -15.79 -1.23 -14.68
C MET A 25 -16.98 -0.55 -13.99
N SER A 26 -18.10 -1.26 -13.96
CA SER A 26 -19.25 -0.89 -13.13
C SER A 26 -19.14 -1.62 -11.79
N SER A 27 -19.41 -0.95 -10.67
CA SER A 27 -19.69 -1.67 -9.42
C SER A 27 -20.94 -2.55 -9.63
N ALA A 28 -20.89 -3.80 -9.19
CA ALA A 28 -22.03 -4.72 -9.30
C ALA A 28 -23.16 -4.34 -8.32
N SER A 29 -22.84 -3.60 -7.24
CA SER A 29 -23.77 -3.20 -6.19
C SER A 29 -24.30 -1.78 -6.31
N GLN A 30 -23.72 -0.92 -7.16
CA GLN A 30 -24.15 0.47 -7.36
C GLN A 30 -24.28 0.83 -8.84
N SER A 31 -25.26 1.68 -9.18
CA SER A 31 -25.52 2.13 -10.56
C SER A 31 -24.49 3.13 -11.11
N VAL A 32 -23.35 3.33 -10.44
CA VAL A 32 -22.36 4.37 -10.75
C VAL A 32 -21.06 3.72 -11.24
N SER A 33 -20.52 4.24 -12.35
CA SER A 33 -19.22 3.82 -12.88
C SER A 33 -18.10 4.25 -11.94
N THR A 34 -17.11 3.39 -11.69
CA THR A 34 -15.97 3.68 -10.79
C THR A 34 -14.60 3.61 -11.48
N ASN A 35 -14.61 3.55 -12.82
CA ASN A 35 -13.41 3.39 -13.65
C ASN A 35 -12.39 4.52 -13.46
N ALA A 36 -12.83 5.77 -13.41
CA ALA A 36 -11.96 6.92 -13.24
C ALA A 36 -11.40 6.99 -11.81
N VAL A 37 -12.21 6.65 -10.80
CA VAL A 37 -11.75 6.55 -9.40
C VAL A 37 -10.65 5.50 -9.27
N PHE A 38 -10.86 4.30 -9.84
CA PHE A 38 -9.86 3.23 -9.82
C PHE A 38 -8.54 3.64 -10.48
N GLY A 39 -8.63 4.28 -11.65
CA GLY A 39 -7.45 4.77 -12.37
C GLY A 39 -6.72 5.86 -11.61
N PHE A 40 -7.45 6.82 -11.03
CA PHE A 40 -6.91 7.89 -10.19
C PHE A 40 -6.12 7.32 -9.01
N VAL A 41 -6.74 6.40 -8.24
CA VAL A 41 -6.10 5.74 -7.09
C VAL A 41 -4.85 4.97 -7.52
N SER A 42 -4.91 4.28 -8.66
CA SER A 42 -3.77 3.52 -9.17
C SER A 42 -2.58 4.41 -9.52
N MET A 43 -2.82 5.53 -10.20
CA MET A 43 -1.78 6.51 -10.55
C MET A 43 -1.21 7.18 -9.29
N LEU A 44 -2.08 7.58 -8.37
CA LEU A 44 -1.68 8.20 -7.11
C LEU A 44 -0.82 7.26 -6.26
N ASN A 45 -1.24 6.01 -6.08
CA ASN A 45 -0.46 5.01 -5.34
C ASN A 45 0.89 4.75 -5.99
N LYS A 46 0.97 4.76 -7.33
CA LYS A 46 2.23 4.60 -8.03
C LYS A 46 3.17 5.78 -7.79
N ALA A 47 2.66 7.01 -7.85
CA ALA A 47 3.43 8.21 -7.54
C ALA A 47 3.91 8.21 -6.07
N ILE A 48 3.06 7.79 -5.12
CA ILE A 48 3.43 7.63 -3.70
C ILE A 48 4.57 6.62 -3.55
N GLU A 49 4.50 5.48 -4.24
CA GLU A 49 5.55 4.44 -4.20
C GLU A 49 6.90 4.96 -4.70
N LEU A 50 6.88 5.73 -5.81
CA LEU A 50 8.10 6.26 -6.44
C LEU A 50 8.71 7.42 -5.65
N VAL A 51 7.88 8.37 -5.23
CA VAL A 51 8.34 9.60 -4.56
C VAL A 51 8.65 9.35 -3.08
N GLN A 52 7.85 8.52 -2.41
CA GLN A 52 7.85 8.33 -0.95
C GLN A 52 7.75 9.66 -0.19
N PRO A 53 6.66 10.43 -0.39
CA PRO A 53 6.55 11.80 0.14
C PRO A 53 6.30 11.82 1.65
N GLN A 54 6.81 12.84 2.34
CA GLN A 54 6.41 13.16 3.72
C GLN A 54 5.12 14.00 3.76
N THR A 55 4.83 14.73 2.69
CA THR A 55 3.63 15.56 2.56
C THR A 55 2.98 15.34 1.21
N LEU A 56 1.66 15.27 1.18
CA LEU A 56 0.90 15.04 -0.05
C LEU A 56 -0.33 15.95 -0.08
N VAL A 57 -0.53 16.66 -1.19
CA VAL A 57 -1.70 17.52 -1.40
C VAL A 57 -2.30 17.27 -2.77
N VAL A 58 -3.62 17.11 -2.84
CA VAL A 58 -4.38 17.05 -4.09
C VAL A 58 -5.13 18.37 -4.28
N ALA A 59 -4.77 19.14 -5.30
CA ALA A 59 -5.44 20.37 -5.66
C ALA A 59 -6.59 20.12 -6.65
N TRP A 60 -7.68 20.86 -6.50
CA TRP A 60 -8.86 20.77 -7.35
C TRP A 60 -9.30 22.15 -7.81
N ASP A 61 -9.88 22.22 -9.01
CA ASP A 61 -10.60 23.42 -9.44
C ASP A 61 -11.88 23.58 -8.61
N SER A 62 -12.18 24.82 -8.21
CA SER A 62 -13.44 25.16 -7.56
C SER A 62 -14.64 25.19 -8.52
N GLY A 63 -14.38 25.22 -9.84
CA GLY A 63 -15.39 25.38 -10.88
C GLY A 63 -15.98 26.80 -10.95
N LYS A 64 -15.47 27.73 -10.15
CA LYS A 64 -15.86 29.14 -10.20
C LYS A 64 -14.96 29.92 -11.15
N LYS A 65 -15.44 31.09 -11.57
CA LYS A 65 -14.64 32.02 -12.38
C LYS A 65 -13.36 32.38 -11.65
N THR A 66 -12.28 32.45 -12.41
CA THR A 66 -10.94 32.83 -11.95
C THR A 66 -10.56 34.17 -12.55
N PHE A 67 -9.42 34.72 -12.11
CA PHE A 67 -8.89 35.97 -12.67
C PHE A 67 -8.67 35.91 -14.20
N ARG A 68 -8.46 34.72 -14.78
CA ARG A 68 -8.37 34.50 -16.23
C ARG A 68 -9.71 34.71 -16.92
N HIS A 69 -10.82 34.28 -16.30
CA HIS A 69 -12.17 34.49 -16.84
C HIS A 69 -12.60 35.95 -16.78
N ASP A 70 -12.15 36.68 -15.76
CA ASP A 70 -12.39 38.12 -15.65
C ASP A 70 -11.59 38.91 -16.70
N ALA A 71 -10.36 38.47 -17.00
CA ALA A 71 -9.52 39.06 -18.03
C ALA A 71 -9.96 38.69 -19.46
N TYR A 72 -10.36 37.44 -19.68
CA TYR A 72 -10.76 36.91 -20.98
C TYR A 72 -12.03 36.04 -20.86
N PRO A 73 -13.22 36.58 -21.20
CA PRO A 73 -14.49 35.86 -21.04
C PRO A 73 -14.60 34.55 -21.82
N ASP A 74 -13.89 34.43 -22.96
CA ASP A 74 -13.91 33.22 -23.79
C ASP A 74 -12.88 32.17 -23.34
N TYR A 75 -12.10 32.43 -22.28
CA TYR A 75 -11.13 31.48 -21.73
C TYR A 75 -11.81 30.16 -21.35
N LYS A 76 -11.26 29.04 -21.81
CA LYS A 76 -11.83 27.68 -21.67
C LYS A 76 -13.28 27.53 -22.21
N GLY A 77 -13.81 28.52 -22.92
CA GLY A 77 -15.19 28.54 -23.41
C GLY A 77 -15.48 27.52 -24.52
N THR A 78 -14.45 26.99 -25.18
CA THR A 78 -14.56 25.94 -26.19
C THR A 78 -14.44 24.53 -25.62
N ARG A 79 -14.19 24.37 -24.31
CA ARG A 79 -14.11 23.06 -23.67
C ARG A 79 -15.49 22.38 -23.72
N LYS A 80 -15.49 21.11 -24.13
CA LYS A 80 -16.71 20.29 -24.14
C LYS A 80 -17.21 20.08 -22.72
N GLU A 81 -18.52 19.99 -22.57
CA GLU A 81 -19.13 19.58 -21.31
C GLU A 81 -18.65 18.18 -20.90
N LEU A 82 -18.51 17.99 -19.59
CA LEU A 82 -18.05 16.75 -19.01
C LEU A 82 -19.10 15.66 -19.18
N PRO A 83 -18.71 14.41 -19.52
CA PRO A 83 -19.62 13.29 -19.48
C PRO A 83 -20.25 13.16 -18.08
N GLU A 84 -21.56 12.92 -18.01
CA GLU A 84 -22.30 12.83 -16.74
C GLU A 84 -21.70 11.74 -15.82
N GLU A 85 -21.26 10.62 -16.39
CA GLU A 85 -20.57 9.54 -15.69
C GLU A 85 -19.25 9.98 -15.02
N LEU A 86 -18.56 10.97 -15.59
CA LEU A 86 -17.34 11.52 -15.00
C LEU A 86 -17.67 12.50 -13.87
N ILE A 87 -18.70 13.34 -14.05
CA ILE A 87 -19.17 14.28 -13.02
C ILE A 87 -19.54 13.52 -11.74
N GLN A 88 -20.22 12.38 -11.86
CA GLN A 88 -20.60 11.54 -10.72
C GLN A 88 -19.41 10.95 -9.95
N GLN A 89 -18.22 10.87 -10.56
CA GLN A 89 -17.02 10.30 -9.94
C GLN A 89 -16.18 11.31 -9.15
N PHE A 90 -16.34 12.63 -9.37
CA PHE A 90 -15.65 13.66 -8.58
C PHE A 90 -15.94 13.55 -7.06
N PRO A 91 -17.21 13.43 -6.61
CA PRO A 91 -17.51 13.21 -5.20
C PRO A 91 -16.89 11.92 -4.64
N LEU A 92 -16.84 10.85 -5.45
CA LEU A 92 -16.27 9.57 -5.03
C LEU A 92 -14.77 9.64 -4.78
N VAL A 93 -14.02 10.36 -5.63
CA VAL A 93 -12.58 10.57 -5.41
C VAL A 93 -12.36 11.42 -4.15
N ARG A 94 -13.17 12.45 -3.92
CA ARG A 94 -13.09 13.27 -2.71
C ARG A 94 -13.37 12.44 -1.45
N GLU A 95 -14.40 11.58 -1.49
CA GLU A 95 -14.68 10.62 -0.42
C GLU A 95 -13.50 9.67 -0.18
N TYR A 96 -12.87 9.16 -1.25
CA TYR A 96 -11.67 8.33 -1.13
C TYR A 96 -10.52 9.08 -0.44
N LEU A 97 -10.23 10.30 -0.88
CA LEU A 97 -9.15 11.12 -0.31
C LEU A 97 -9.41 11.38 1.18
N ASP A 98 -10.65 11.70 1.55
CA ASP A 98 -11.05 11.88 2.95
C ASP A 98 -10.88 10.58 3.75
N ALA A 99 -11.32 9.44 3.21
CA ALA A 99 -11.18 8.13 3.85
C ALA A 99 -9.70 7.70 4.00
N ALA A 100 -8.85 8.05 3.04
CA ALA A 100 -7.42 7.76 3.06
C ALA A 100 -6.61 8.78 3.88
N ARG A 101 -7.26 9.83 4.43
CA ARG A 101 -6.62 10.99 5.10
C ARG A 101 -5.58 11.68 4.23
N ILE A 102 -5.89 11.83 2.95
CA ILE A 102 -5.07 12.56 2.00
C ILE A 102 -5.57 14.00 1.93
N CYS A 103 -4.66 14.95 2.16
CA CYS A 103 -5.00 16.37 2.11
C CYS A 103 -5.49 16.75 0.70
N ARG A 104 -6.65 17.41 0.65
CA ARG A 104 -7.20 17.96 -0.59
C ARG A 104 -7.59 19.42 -0.38
N ILE A 105 -7.36 20.24 -1.40
CA ILE A 105 -7.63 21.67 -1.37
C ILE A 105 -8.33 22.12 -2.65
N GLN A 106 -9.22 23.09 -2.50
CA GLN A 106 -9.82 23.84 -3.59
C GLN A 106 -10.02 25.27 -3.07
N GLU A 107 -9.75 26.27 -3.90
CA GLU A 107 -9.90 27.68 -3.54
C GLU A 107 -10.69 28.41 -4.62
N ASP A 108 -11.59 29.29 -4.20
CA ASP A 108 -12.38 30.08 -5.13
C ASP A 108 -11.48 31.11 -5.84
N GLY A 109 -11.63 31.24 -7.15
CA GLY A 109 -10.87 32.20 -7.95
C GLY A 109 -9.47 31.74 -8.39
N LEU A 110 -9.06 30.53 -7.99
CA LEU A 110 -7.82 29.88 -8.41
C LEU A 110 -8.12 28.54 -9.10
N GLU A 111 -7.26 28.16 -10.03
CA GLU A 111 -7.24 26.82 -10.62
C GLU A 111 -6.33 25.90 -9.81
N ALA A 112 -6.48 24.58 -9.98
CA ALA A 112 -5.62 23.59 -9.31
C ALA A 112 -4.13 23.88 -9.58
N ASP A 113 -3.80 24.28 -10.80
CA ASP A 113 -2.44 24.61 -11.23
C ASP A 113 -1.86 25.80 -10.46
N ASP A 114 -2.67 26.83 -10.20
CA ASP A 114 -2.26 28.02 -9.43
C ASP A 114 -2.00 27.66 -7.96
N ILE A 115 -2.80 26.75 -7.40
CA ILE A 115 -2.59 26.25 -6.03
C ILE A 115 -1.28 25.44 -5.98
N ILE A 116 -1.05 24.55 -6.94
CA ILE A 116 0.17 23.74 -7.03
C ILE A 116 1.40 24.63 -7.20
N GLY A 117 1.35 25.57 -8.14
CA GLY A 117 2.45 26.52 -8.38
C GLY A 117 2.78 27.34 -7.15
N SER A 118 1.77 27.81 -6.43
CA SER A 118 1.95 28.59 -5.20
C SER A 118 2.50 27.75 -4.05
N LEU A 119 2.07 26.50 -3.89
CA LEU A 119 2.63 25.57 -2.90
C LEU A 119 4.08 25.21 -3.22
N ALA A 120 4.41 24.95 -4.49
CA ALA A 120 5.76 24.61 -4.92
C ALA A 120 6.76 25.71 -4.56
N LYS A 121 6.44 26.99 -4.86
CA LYS A 121 7.32 28.12 -4.56
C LYS A 121 7.36 28.52 -3.08
N LYS A 122 6.34 28.16 -2.29
CA LYS A 122 6.29 28.43 -0.85
C LYS A 122 7.32 27.63 -0.04
N TYR A 123 7.78 26.49 -0.56
CA TYR A 123 8.67 25.56 0.14
C TYR A 123 9.96 25.24 -0.64
N PRO A 124 10.85 26.23 -0.86
CA PRO A 124 12.05 26.06 -1.67
C PRO A 124 13.10 25.09 -1.09
N ASP A 125 13.00 24.73 0.20
CA ASP A 125 13.90 23.77 0.85
C ASP A 125 13.45 22.31 0.70
N TRP A 126 12.38 22.06 -0.05
CA TRP A 126 11.79 20.75 -0.27
C TRP A 126 12.02 20.27 -1.69
N ASP A 127 12.11 18.96 -1.85
CA ASP A 127 12.07 18.27 -3.12
C ASP A 127 10.59 18.11 -3.53
N ILE A 128 10.13 19.02 -4.41
CA ILE A 128 8.75 19.14 -4.86
C ILE A 128 8.54 18.26 -6.09
N ASN A 129 7.57 17.37 -6.00
CA ASN A 129 7.21 16.43 -7.06
C ASN A 129 5.77 16.70 -7.47
N ILE A 130 5.53 17.13 -8.70
CA ILE A 130 4.19 17.49 -9.20
C ILE A 130 3.67 16.36 -10.10
N LEU A 131 2.57 15.71 -9.73
CA LEU A 131 1.91 14.70 -10.56
C LEU A 131 0.77 15.34 -11.37
N SER A 132 0.92 15.38 -12.70
CA SER A 132 -0.13 15.80 -13.62
C SER A 132 0.02 15.17 -15.01
N SER A 133 -1.00 15.29 -15.85
CA SER A 133 -0.92 15.01 -17.28
C SER A 133 -0.91 16.27 -18.13
N ASP A 134 -1.09 17.42 -17.48
CA ASP A 134 -0.98 18.72 -18.13
C ASP A 134 0.49 19.12 -18.26
N ARG A 135 0.86 19.56 -19.47
CA ARG A 135 2.21 20.01 -19.78
C ARG A 135 2.44 21.45 -19.36
N ASP A 136 1.39 22.20 -19.04
CA ASP A 136 1.52 23.59 -18.63
C ASP A 136 2.24 23.71 -17.29
N LEU A 137 2.12 22.68 -16.42
CA LEU A 137 2.86 22.58 -15.15
C LEU A 137 4.38 22.42 -15.32
N LEU A 138 4.87 22.07 -16.53
CA LEU A 138 6.31 22.04 -16.82
C LEU A 138 6.97 23.42 -16.63
N GLN A 139 6.19 24.51 -16.66
CA GLN A 139 6.69 25.85 -16.37
C GLN A 139 7.18 26.03 -14.92
N LEU A 140 6.78 25.13 -14.00
CA LEU A 140 7.13 25.22 -12.59
C LEU A 140 8.48 24.56 -12.24
N ILE A 141 9.03 23.76 -13.15
CA ILE A 141 10.30 23.04 -12.98
C ILE A 141 11.41 24.02 -12.58
N ASP A 142 12.18 23.64 -11.58
CA ASP A 142 13.36 24.35 -11.08
C ASP A 142 14.31 23.36 -10.37
N PRO A 143 15.44 23.77 -9.78
CA PRO A 143 16.37 22.84 -9.13
C PRO A 143 15.79 22.00 -7.98
N THR A 144 14.61 22.37 -7.48
CA THR A 144 13.90 21.71 -6.38
C THR A 144 12.55 21.13 -6.78
N THR A 145 12.11 21.34 -8.03
CA THR A 145 10.77 20.96 -8.50
C THR A 145 10.87 20.12 -9.78
N SER A 146 10.36 18.88 -9.72
CA SER A 146 10.18 18.02 -10.90
C SER A 146 8.70 17.73 -11.17
N VAL A 147 8.36 17.51 -12.45
CA VAL A 147 6.98 17.21 -12.88
C VAL A 147 6.91 15.78 -13.40
N TRP A 148 6.04 14.97 -12.83
CA TRP A 148 5.82 13.58 -13.15
C TRP A 148 4.63 13.45 -14.11
N LEU A 149 4.91 13.20 -15.38
CA LEU A 149 3.94 13.11 -16.46
C LEU A 149 3.49 11.67 -16.76
N MET A 150 2.19 11.51 -17.04
CA MET A 150 1.61 10.23 -17.47
C MET A 150 1.81 9.97 -18.98
N LYS A 151 2.84 9.22 -19.37
CA LYS A 151 3.20 9.01 -20.79
C LYS A 151 2.23 8.09 -21.53
N LYS A 152 2.01 6.86 -21.05
CA LYS A 152 1.07 5.89 -21.64
C LYS A 152 0.30 5.12 -20.56
N GLY A 153 -1.01 5.00 -20.77
CA GLY A 153 -1.89 4.28 -19.85
C GLY A 153 -1.89 4.86 -18.43
N LEU A 154 -2.06 3.99 -17.44
CA LEU A 154 -2.15 4.33 -16.01
C LEU A 154 -0.86 4.04 -15.23
N THR A 155 0.18 3.50 -15.88
CA THR A 155 1.34 2.90 -15.19
C THR A 155 2.69 3.50 -15.57
N GLU A 156 2.81 4.14 -16.73
CA GLU A 156 4.07 4.74 -17.19
C GLU A 156 4.13 6.21 -16.78
N ILE A 157 4.82 6.49 -15.68
CA ILE A 157 5.11 7.84 -15.17
C ILE A 157 6.54 8.20 -15.53
N VAL A 158 6.75 9.39 -16.08
CA VAL A 158 8.06 9.93 -16.45
C VAL A 158 8.32 11.20 -15.65
N GLU A 159 9.46 11.25 -14.98
CA GLU A 159 9.94 12.45 -14.31
C GLU A 159 10.53 13.43 -15.34
N MET A 160 10.07 14.67 -15.30
CA MET A 160 10.55 15.79 -16.09
C MET A 160 11.23 16.79 -15.15
N ASP A 161 12.57 16.79 -15.18
CA ASP A 161 13.41 17.83 -14.60
C ASP A 161 13.90 18.81 -15.70
N GLU A 162 14.77 19.77 -15.35
CA GLU A 162 15.30 20.74 -16.32
C GLU A 162 16.04 20.06 -17.48
N ALA A 163 16.76 18.97 -17.20
CA ALA A 163 17.57 18.27 -18.21
C ALA A 163 16.67 17.47 -19.18
N ALA A 164 15.68 16.76 -18.64
CA ALA A 164 14.66 16.04 -19.39
C ALA A 164 13.82 17.00 -20.23
N LEU A 165 13.40 18.14 -19.67
CA LEU A 165 12.67 19.17 -20.41
C LEU A 165 13.49 19.70 -21.59
N LYS A 166 14.78 20.01 -21.36
CA LYS A 166 15.66 20.49 -22.43
C LYS A 166 15.89 19.43 -23.50
N THR A 167 16.02 18.16 -23.11
CA THR A 167 16.24 17.04 -24.05
C THR A 167 15.00 16.73 -24.89
N GLU A 168 13.81 16.71 -24.28
CA GLU A 168 12.57 16.33 -24.97
C GLU A 168 11.95 17.48 -25.77
N MET A 169 12.02 18.72 -25.26
CA MET A 169 11.31 19.87 -25.85
C MET A 169 12.24 20.98 -26.36
N ASN A 170 13.55 20.91 -26.09
CA ASN A 170 14.51 22.00 -26.33
C ASN A 170 14.15 23.33 -25.65
N LEU A 171 13.31 23.30 -24.62
CA LEU A 171 12.86 24.49 -23.89
C LEU A 171 13.38 24.51 -22.45
N THR A 172 13.44 25.71 -21.89
CA THR A 172 13.55 25.93 -20.45
C THR A 172 12.16 26.07 -19.82
N PRO A 173 12.00 25.91 -18.50
CA PRO A 173 10.69 25.99 -17.83
C PRO A 173 9.94 27.30 -18.12
N VAL A 174 10.62 28.44 -18.03
CA VAL A 174 10.02 29.76 -18.30
C VAL A 174 9.47 29.85 -19.73
N GLN A 175 10.18 29.25 -20.70
CA GLN A 175 9.81 29.27 -22.11
C GLN A 175 8.54 28.46 -22.44
N ILE A 176 8.02 27.64 -21.52
CA ILE A 176 6.73 26.98 -21.69
C ILE A 176 5.60 28.02 -21.79
N THR A 177 5.63 29.05 -20.93
CA THR A 177 4.66 30.16 -20.98
C THR A 177 4.87 31.01 -22.23
N ASP A 178 6.12 31.24 -22.63
CA ASP A 178 6.44 31.98 -23.83
C ASP A 178 5.94 31.27 -25.10
N LEU A 179 6.08 29.94 -25.15
CA LEU A 179 5.57 29.12 -26.25
C LEU A 179 4.07 29.31 -26.42
N LYS A 180 3.30 29.23 -25.32
CA LYS A 180 1.86 29.47 -25.31
C LYS A 180 1.50 30.91 -25.63
N GLY A 181 2.30 31.87 -25.20
CA GLY A 181 2.14 33.28 -25.56
C GLY A 181 2.23 33.52 -27.07
N LEU A 182 3.15 32.83 -27.75
CA LEU A 182 3.33 32.95 -29.20
C LEU A 182 2.32 32.11 -29.99
N MET A 183 2.10 30.84 -29.63
CA MET A 183 1.30 29.92 -30.45
C MET A 183 -0.19 29.83 -30.03
N GLY A 184 -0.51 30.31 -28.84
CA GLY A 184 -1.82 30.12 -28.22
C GLY A 184 -2.01 28.71 -27.67
N ASP A 185 -3.26 28.41 -27.30
CA ASP A 185 -3.70 27.09 -26.84
C ASP A 185 -5.17 26.87 -27.21
N ALA A 186 -5.41 25.99 -28.17
CA ALA A 186 -6.76 25.66 -28.59
C ALA A 186 -7.61 24.97 -27.50
N SER A 187 -6.97 24.23 -26.58
CA SER A 187 -7.67 23.52 -25.49
C SER A 187 -8.26 24.49 -24.47
N ASP A 188 -7.53 25.58 -24.19
CA ASP A 188 -7.91 26.63 -23.24
C ASP A 188 -8.48 27.88 -23.92
N ASN A 189 -8.66 27.81 -25.23
CA ASN A 189 -9.07 28.91 -26.07
C ASN A 189 -8.15 30.14 -25.96
N ILE A 190 -6.85 29.94 -25.71
CA ILE A 190 -5.86 31.02 -25.69
C ILE A 190 -5.50 31.38 -27.15
N PRO A 191 -5.63 32.64 -27.58
CA PRO A 191 -5.61 33.01 -29.00
C PRO A 191 -4.23 32.91 -29.65
N GLY A 192 -3.15 33.32 -28.96
CA GLY A 192 -1.80 33.37 -29.55
C GLY A 192 -1.65 34.37 -30.70
N LEU A 193 -0.48 34.35 -31.36
CA LEU A 193 -0.22 35.17 -32.53
C LEU A 193 -0.80 34.53 -33.81
N PRO A 194 -1.58 35.28 -34.62
CA PRO A 194 -2.15 34.74 -35.86
C PRO A 194 -1.10 34.18 -36.83
N GLY A 195 -1.23 32.89 -37.16
CA GLY A 195 -0.33 32.22 -38.11
C GLY A 195 1.00 31.76 -37.51
N VAL A 196 1.19 31.90 -36.19
CA VAL A 196 2.34 31.34 -35.47
C VAL A 196 1.91 30.03 -34.82
N GLY A 197 2.37 28.91 -35.37
CA GLY A 197 2.20 27.59 -34.74
C GLY A 197 3.41 27.19 -33.91
N GLU A 198 3.31 26.06 -33.21
CA GLU A 198 4.35 25.50 -32.33
C GLU A 198 5.75 25.53 -32.95
N LYS A 199 5.91 25.03 -34.18
CA LYS A 199 7.23 24.98 -34.87
C LYS A 199 7.84 26.37 -35.10
N THR A 200 7.02 27.37 -35.37
CA THR A 200 7.49 28.75 -35.58
C THR A 200 7.83 29.39 -34.25
N ALA A 201 6.99 29.20 -33.23
CA ALA A 201 7.24 29.68 -31.88
C ALA A 201 8.52 29.10 -31.28
N LEU A 202 8.76 27.78 -31.40
CA LEU A 202 10.00 27.15 -30.95
C LEU A 202 11.25 27.76 -31.60
N LYS A 203 11.22 28.05 -32.90
CA LYS A 203 12.35 28.73 -33.59
C LYS A 203 12.59 30.13 -33.06
N LEU A 204 11.52 30.88 -32.84
CA LEU A 204 11.60 32.24 -32.30
C LEU A 204 12.14 32.24 -30.86
N LEU A 205 11.79 31.25 -30.05
CA LEU A 205 12.31 31.13 -28.68
C LEU A 205 13.75 30.62 -28.63
N ASP A 206 14.16 29.79 -29.59
CA ASP A 206 15.58 29.38 -29.73
C ASP A 206 16.47 30.58 -30.09
N GLU A 207 15.97 31.50 -30.93
CA GLU A 207 16.71 32.68 -31.39
C GLU A 207 16.65 33.87 -30.41
N TYR A 208 15.47 34.18 -29.88
CA TYR A 208 15.20 35.40 -29.10
C TYR A 208 14.87 35.14 -27.61
N GLY A 209 14.81 33.89 -27.19
CA GLY A 209 14.70 33.48 -25.78
C GLY A 209 13.30 33.56 -25.17
N SER A 210 12.54 34.64 -25.38
CA SER A 210 11.25 34.90 -24.72
C SER A 210 10.26 35.61 -25.64
N VAL A 211 8.97 35.68 -25.25
CA VAL A 211 7.97 36.51 -25.97
C VAL A 211 8.45 37.95 -26.05
N GLU A 212 8.89 38.54 -24.95
CA GLU A 212 9.39 39.91 -24.89
C GLU A 212 10.58 40.11 -25.83
N GLY A 213 11.53 39.16 -25.85
CA GLY A 213 12.67 39.17 -26.75
C GLY A 213 12.26 39.17 -28.23
N VAL A 214 11.27 38.34 -28.60
CA VAL A 214 10.72 38.30 -29.97
C VAL A 214 10.06 39.64 -30.33
N LEU A 215 9.33 40.25 -29.40
CA LEU A 215 8.65 41.52 -29.62
C LEU A 215 9.65 42.70 -29.74
N GLU A 216 10.75 42.68 -28.98
CA GLU A 216 11.82 43.68 -29.06
C GLU A 216 12.58 43.60 -30.40
N HIS A 217 12.74 42.39 -30.95
CA HIS A 217 13.44 42.15 -32.22
C HIS A 217 12.48 42.00 -33.41
N ALA A 218 11.22 42.44 -33.27
CA ALA A 218 10.20 42.30 -34.31
C ALA A 218 10.64 42.89 -35.67
N GLU A 219 11.47 43.92 -35.66
CA GLU A 219 11.98 44.58 -36.87
C GLU A 219 12.93 43.72 -37.72
N GLU A 220 13.58 42.73 -37.11
CA GLU A 220 14.55 41.81 -37.76
C GLU A 220 13.84 40.66 -38.49
N LEU A 221 12.59 40.40 -38.14
CA LEU A 221 11.75 39.37 -38.75
C LEU A 221 11.41 39.74 -40.20
N LYS A 222 11.06 38.73 -41.01
CA LYS A 222 10.79 38.92 -42.45
C LYS A 222 9.34 38.57 -42.83
N GLY A 223 8.81 39.32 -43.79
CA GLY A 223 7.51 39.06 -44.40
C GLY A 223 6.34 39.13 -43.42
N LYS A 224 5.35 38.24 -43.59
CA LYS A 224 4.13 38.21 -42.77
C LYS A 224 4.38 38.01 -41.28
N LEU A 225 5.47 37.35 -40.90
CA LEU A 225 5.78 37.12 -39.49
C LEU A 225 6.11 38.42 -38.75
N LYS A 226 6.86 39.33 -39.41
CA LYS A 226 7.11 40.68 -38.88
C LYS A 226 5.81 41.44 -38.68
N GLU A 227 4.97 41.48 -39.70
CA GLU A 227 3.66 42.15 -39.63
C GLU A 227 2.81 41.61 -38.48
N THR A 228 2.74 40.29 -38.31
CA THR A 228 2.02 39.65 -37.20
C THR A 228 2.57 40.08 -35.84
N VAL A 229 3.89 39.96 -35.63
CA VAL A 229 4.53 40.24 -34.34
C VAL A 229 4.40 41.72 -33.96
N THR A 230 4.58 42.63 -34.92
CA THR A 230 4.44 44.07 -34.70
C THR A 230 2.98 44.47 -34.39
N ASN A 231 2.01 43.92 -35.12
CA ASN A 231 0.61 44.32 -35.00
C ASN A 231 -0.13 43.67 -33.82
N HIS A 232 0.36 42.53 -33.32
CA HIS A 232 -0.31 41.75 -32.27
C HIS A 232 0.54 41.62 -30.99
N ARG A 233 1.37 42.62 -30.71
CA ARG A 233 2.25 42.67 -29.52
C ARG A 233 1.48 42.38 -28.22
N ASP A 234 0.42 43.14 -27.98
CA ASP A 234 -0.36 43.03 -26.74
C ASP A 234 -1.06 41.68 -26.62
N LEU A 235 -1.43 41.07 -27.76
CA LEU A 235 -2.07 39.76 -27.80
C LEU A 235 -1.11 38.64 -27.37
N ALA A 236 0.18 38.71 -27.75
CA ALA A 236 1.18 37.73 -27.34
C ALA A 236 1.44 37.80 -25.83
N LEU A 237 1.59 39.02 -25.29
CA LEU A 237 1.77 39.25 -23.85
C LEU A 237 0.52 38.81 -23.07
N PHE A 238 -0.67 39.11 -23.59
CA PHE A 238 -1.92 38.68 -22.98
C PHE A 238 -2.10 37.16 -23.01
N SER A 239 -1.75 36.50 -24.12
CA SER A 239 -1.78 35.04 -24.21
C SER A 239 -0.80 34.40 -23.24
N LYS A 240 0.40 34.97 -23.09
CA LYS A 240 1.39 34.55 -22.08
C LYS A 240 0.83 34.70 -20.67
N PHE A 241 0.19 35.83 -20.36
CA PHE A 241 -0.46 36.05 -19.06
C PHE A 241 -1.52 34.98 -18.76
N LEU A 242 -2.38 34.64 -19.72
CA LEU A 242 -3.39 33.59 -19.54
C LEU A 242 -2.74 32.21 -19.30
N ALA A 243 -1.62 31.90 -19.96
CA ALA A 243 -0.92 30.62 -19.79
C ALA A 243 -0.02 30.54 -18.55
N THR A 244 0.27 31.67 -17.90
CA THR A 244 1.18 31.72 -16.76
C THR A 244 0.47 31.27 -15.49
N ILE A 245 1.01 30.25 -14.84
CA ILE A 245 0.53 29.75 -13.54
C ILE A 245 0.89 30.74 -12.45
N LYS A 246 -0.08 31.06 -11.60
CA LYS A 246 0.14 31.93 -10.46
C LYS A 246 0.89 31.17 -9.36
N THR A 247 1.99 31.75 -8.87
CA THR A 247 2.88 31.11 -7.88
C THR A 247 2.98 31.85 -6.55
N ASP A 248 2.22 32.93 -6.39
CA ASP A 248 2.20 33.79 -5.21
C ASP A 248 0.80 33.89 -4.58
N ALA A 249 -0.10 32.95 -4.90
CA ALA A 249 -1.44 32.96 -4.36
C ALA A 249 -1.43 32.69 -2.84
N PRO A 250 -2.27 33.39 -2.04
CA PRO A 250 -2.30 33.22 -0.60
C PRO A 250 -3.00 31.91 -0.21
N ILE A 251 -2.25 30.81 -0.16
CA ILE A 251 -2.77 29.49 0.27
C ILE A 251 -2.70 29.39 1.80
N THR A 252 -3.87 29.22 2.43
CA THR A 252 -4.06 29.19 3.90
C THR A 252 -3.62 27.89 4.56
N LEU A 253 -3.46 26.82 3.77
CA LEU A 253 -3.12 25.49 4.24
C LEU A 253 -1.76 25.45 4.97
N GLY A 254 -1.78 24.92 6.20
CA GLY A 254 -0.60 24.77 7.04
C GLY A 254 0.16 23.47 6.80
N MET A 255 1.47 23.47 7.11
CA MET A 255 2.34 22.29 6.93
C MET A 255 1.82 21.04 7.66
N SER A 256 1.25 21.19 8.86
CA SER A 256 0.68 20.08 9.64
C SER A 256 -0.49 19.38 8.96
N GLU A 257 -1.23 20.09 8.11
CA GLU A 257 -2.40 19.55 7.40
C GLU A 257 -2.00 18.79 6.12
N MET A 258 -0.79 19.07 5.62
CA MET A 258 -0.26 18.45 4.40
C MET A 258 0.54 17.16 4.69
N VAL A 259 0.79 16.84 5.97
CA VAL A 259 1.59 15.66 6.34
C VAL A 259 0.88 14.39 5.89
N PHE A 260 1.60 13.55 5.16
CA PHE A 260 1.06 12.33 4.59
C PHE A 260 1.13 11.18 5.60
N HIS A 261 -0.01 10.89 6.23
CA HIS A 261 -0.22 9.73 7.10
C HIS A 261 -1.43 8.92 6.60
N PRO A 262 -1.24 8.09 5.56
CA PRO A 262 -2.35 7.42 4.89
C PRO A 262 -3.09 6.47 5.84
N ASP A 263 -4.41 6.56 5.85
CA ASP A 263 -5.29 5.65 6.59
C ASP A 263 -5.61 4.43 5.71
N VAL A 264 -4.83 3.37 5.90
CA VAL A 264 -4.99 2.13 5.12
C VAL A 264 -6.32 1.45 5.46
N GLN A 265 -6.83 1.62 6.69
CA GLN A 265 -8.11 1.04 7.10
C GLN A 265 -9.27 1.77 6.43
N GLY A 266 -9.23 3.10 6.41
CA GLY A 266 -10.19 3.91 5.68
C GLY A 266 -10.16 3.64 4.18
N SER A 267 -8.96 3.48 3.61
CA SER A 267 -8.78 3.10 2.19
C SER A 267 -9.40 1.73 1.89
N TYR A 268 -9.14 0.72 2.72
CA TYR A 268 -9.74 -0.62 2.58
C TYR A 268 -11.27 -0.58 2.67
N ALA A 269 -11.81 0.15 3.66
CA ALA A 269 -13.26 0.31 3.83
C ALA A 269 -13.90 0.96 2.60
N PHE A 270 -13.27 1.99 2.03
CA PHE A 270 -13.71 2.62 0.78
C PHE A 270 -13.70 1.62 -0.39
N PHE A 271 -12.59 0.90 -0.60
CA PHE A 271 -12.49 -0.07 -1.69
C PHE A 271 -13.53 -1.20 -1.58
N LYS A 272 -13.82 -1.67 -0.36
CA LYS A 272 -14.87 -2.66 -0.12
C LYS A 272 -16.26 -2.10 -0.41
N LYS A 273 -16.54 -0.85 -0.01
CA LYS A 273 -17.83 -0.17 -0.25
C LYS A 273 -18.16 -0.03 -1.74
N TYR A 274 -17.15 0.13 -2.59
CA TYR A 274 -17.30 0.36 -4.03
C TYR A 274 -16.84 -0.81 -4.91
N ASP A 275 -16.78 -2.04 -4.36
CA ASP A 275 -16.42 -3.28 -5.08
C ASP A 275 -15.05 -3.25 -5.80
N MET A 276 -14.09 -2.48 -5.30
CA MET A 276 -12.74 -2.39 -5.87
C MET A 276 -11.84 -3.51 -5.35
N TYR A 277 -12.21 -4.78 -5.60
CA TYR A 277 -11.62 -5.97 -4.97
C TYR A 277 -10.10 -6.06 -5.09
N SER A 278 -9.50 -5.69 -6.22
CA SER A 278 -8.04 -5.75 -6.41
C SER A 278 -7.29 -4.71 -5.56
N LEU A 279 -7.87 -3.52 -5.37
CA LEU A 279 -7.32 -2.49 -4.48
C LEU A 279 -7.59 -2.84 -3.01
N ALA A 280 -8.77 -3.39 -2.70
CA ALA A 280 -9.11 -3.88 -1.37
C ALA A 280 -8.12 -4.96 -0.91
N LYS A 281 -7.83 -5.95 -1.76
CA LYS A 281 -6.86 -7.01 -1.45
C LYS A 281 -5.46 -6.45 -1.17
N LYS A 282 -4.97 -5.52 -1.99
CA LYS A 282 -3.66 -4.86 -1.75
C LYS A 282 -3.65 -4.04 -0.46
N ALA A 283 -4.73 -3.31 -0.18
CA ALA A 283 -4.86 -2.55 1.07
C ALA A 283 -4.92 -3.48 2.28
N GLU A 284 -5.57 -4.63 2.17
CA GLU A 284 -5.63 -5.67 3.21
C GLU A 284 -4.26 -6.28 3.48
N GLU A 285 -3.50 -6.64 2.43
CA GLU A 285 -2.10 -7.09 2.56
C GLU A 285 -1.24 -6.02 3.29
N ASN A 286 -1.46 -4.74 2.99
CA ASN A 286 -0.78 -3.63 3.65
C ASN A 286 -1.26 -3.39 5.09
N LEU A 287 -2.54 -3.62 5.40
CA LEU A 287 -3.06 -3.59 6.77
C LEU A 287 -2.46 -4.70 7.62
N VAL A 288 -2.31 -5.89 7.03
CA VAL A 288 -1.62 -7.00 7.69
C VAL A 288 -0.17 -6.60 7.97
N LYS A 289 0.52 -5.93 7.03
CA LYS A 289 1.89 -5.39 7.18
C LYS A 289 2.03 -4.21 8.16
N GLN A 290 1.09 -3.27 8.23
CA GLN A 290 1.17 -2.10 9.13
C GLN A 290 0.76 -2.43 10.57
N ASN A 291 -0.08 -3.44 10.78
CA ASN A 291 -0.45 -3.91 12.12
C ASN A 291 0.65 -4.76 12.80
N HIS A 292 1.88 -4.75 12.29
CA HIS A 292 3.04 -5.33 12.97
C HIS A 292 3.45 -4.39 14.12
N LYS A 293 2.87 -4.58 15.31
CA LYS A 293 3.56 -4.21 16.55
C LYS A 293 4.79 -5.11 16.63
N THR A 294 5.99 -4.59 16.40
CA THR A 294 7.21 -5.28 16.81
C THR A 294 7.16 -5.44 18.33
N SER A 295 7.34 -6.66 18.82
CA SER A 295 7.35 -6.96 20.25
C SER A 295 8.45 -6.16 20.94
N VAL A 296 8.19 -5.63 22.13
CA VAL A 296 9.25 -5.11 22.97
C VAL A 296 10.08 -6.30 23.44
N ASP A 297 11.35 -6.35 23.03
CA ASP A 297 12.28 -7.37 23.52
C ASP A 297 12.58 -7.13 25.00
N VAL A 298 12.44 -8.19 25.79
CA VAL A 298 12.83 -8.17 27.20
C VAL A 298 14.05 -9.03 27.44
N ASP A 299 14.97 -8.49 28.25
CA ASP A 299 16.25 -9.14 28.57
C ASP A 299 16.10 -10.35 29.51
N SER A 300 14.93 -10.49 30.17
CA SER A 300 14.69 -11.60 31.10
C SER A 300 13.23 -12.05 31.10
N PHE A 301 13.02 -13.35 31.32
CA PHE A 301 11.69 -13.95 31.41
C PHE A 301 10.83 -13.36 32.54
N GLY A 302 11.45 -12.87 33.61
CA GLY A 302 10.76 -12.23 34.73
C GLY A 302 10.13 -10.87 34.41
N ALA A 303 10.48 -10.25 33.28
CA ALA A 303 9.92 -8.97 32.86
C ALA A 303 8.55 -9.09 32.17
N LEU A 304 8.14 -10.30 31.77
CA LEU A 304 6.84 -10.53 31.15
C LEU A 304 5.71 -10.45 32.19
N LYS A 305 4.63 -9.75 31.85
CA LYS A 305 3.45 -9.60 32.70
C LYS A 305 2.56 -10.84 32.59
N ARG A 306 2.33 -11.53 33.71
CA ARG A 306 1.61 -12.83 33.71
C ARG A 306 0.13 -12.75 34.08
N GLU A 307 -0.40 -11.54 34.30
CA GLU A 307 -1.78 -11.32 34.77
C GLU A 307 -2.83 -11.97 33.87
N ASN A 308 -2.61 -11.98 32.55
CA ASN A 308 -3.50 -12.57 31.54
C ASN A 308 -2.96 -13.89 30.96
N GLY A 309 -1.98 -14.51 31.62
CA GLY A 309 -1.23 -15.66 31.10
C GLY A 309 -0.27 -15.29 29.98
N LEU A 310 0.63 -16.22 29.66
CA LEU A 310 1.59 -16.06 28.54
C LEU A 310 1.25 -16.99 27.40
N THR A 311 1.43 -16.50 26.18
CA THR A 311 1.45 -17.35 24.99
C THR A 311 2.80 -18.02 24.83
N LEU A 312 2.76 -19.25 24.32
CA LEU A 312 3.91 -20.11 24.11
C LEU A 312 3.93 -20.60 22.67
N PHE A 313 4.90 -20.12 21.89
CA PHE A 313 5.17 -20.66 20.57
C PHE A 313 6.41 -21.58 20.63
N ALA A 314 6.31 -22.76 20.03
CA ALA A 314 7.35 -23.77 20.01
C ALA A 314 7.88 -23.98 18.59
N GLN A 315 9.20 -23.85 18.42
CA GLN A 315 9.89 -24.07 17.15
C GLN A 315 10.50 -25.48 17.14
N TYR A 316 10.29 -26.23 16.06
CA TYR A 316 10.78 -27.60 15.93
C TYR A 316 11.72 -27.76 14.73
N ASP A 317 12.58 -28.77 14.79
CA ASP A 317 13.26 -29.29 13.61
C ASP A 317 12.37 -30.29 12.88
N LEU A 318 11.83 -29.89 11.73
CA LEU A 318 10.93 -30.71 10.92
C LEU A 318 11.68 -31.62 9.94
N ASP A 319 12.96 -31.36 9.70
CA ASP A 319 13.75 -32.13 8.75
C ASP A 319 14.22 -33.46 9.36
N GLU A 320 14.25 -33.55 10.69
CA GLU A 320 14.44 -34.81 11.38
C GLU A 320 13.19 -35.70 11.30
N SER A 321 13.40 -36.95 10.88
CA SER A 321 12.37 -38.00 10.83
C SER A 321 12.04 -38.61 12.21
N SER A 322 12.55 -38.02 13.30
CA SER A 322 12.34 -38.50 14.66
C SER A 322 10.96 -38.08 15.18
N PHE A 323 10.31 -38.98 15.92
CA PHE A 323 9.12 -38.64 16.70
C PHE A 323 9.41 -38.74 18.21
N PRO A 324 9.16 -37.68 18.99
CA PRO A 324 8.75 -36.36 18.52
C PRO A 324 9.88 -35.58 17.87
N HIS A 325 9.53 -34.66 16.97
CA HIS A 325 10.49 -33.74 16.36
C HIS A 325 11.25 -32.94 17.45
N PRO A 326 12.57 -32.70 17.29
CA PRO A 326 13.36 -31.96 18.25
C PRO A 326 12.79 -30.55 18.49
N LEU A 327 12.58 -30.20 19.75
CA LEU A 327 12.19 -28.85 20.16
C LEU A 327 13.43 -27.95 20.21
N LEU A 328 13.49 -26.95 19.31
CA LEU A 328 14.63 -26.05 19.17
C LEU A 328 14.55 -24.85 20.11
N SER A 329 13.36 -24.27 20.26
CA SER A 329 13.15 -23.08 21.07
C SER A 329 11.72 -22.94 21.56
N LEU A 330 11.56 -22.13 22.61
CA LEU A 330 10.29 -21.64 23.11
C LEU A 330 10.32 -20.12 23.11
N THR A 331 9.23 -19.53 22.63
CA THR A 331 9.03 -18.08 22.66
C THR A 331 7.81 -17.77 23.50
N PHE A 332 7.99 -16.87 24.46
CA PHE A 332 6.95 -16.46 25.40
C PHE A 332 6.54 -15.02 25.14
N SER A 333 5.25 -14.70 25.25
CA SER A 333 4.76 -13.33 25.14
C SER A 333 3.59 -13.04 26.08
N ASP A 334 3.50 -11.80 26.55
CA ASP A 334 2.35 -11.26 27.30
C ASP A 334 1.40 -10.41 26.43
N GLY A 335 1.62 -10.37 25.11
CA GLY A 335 0.86 -9.55 24.17
C GLY A 335 1.40 -8.13 23.95
N GLU A 336 2.43 -7.72 24.71
CA GLU A 336 3.17 -6.46 24.49
C GLU A 336 4.67 -6.72 24.27
N ALA A 337 5.24 -7.58 25.11
CA ALA A 337 6.64 -7.99 25.11
C ALA A 337 6.78 -9.48 24.76
N SER A 338 7.94 -9.84 24.23
CA SER A 338 8.27 -11.23 23.88
C SER A 338 9.70 -11.58 24.29
N ILE A 339 9.94 -12.85 24.58
CA ILE A 339 11.29 -13.39 24.79
C ILE A 339 11.45 -14.73 24.08
N TYR A 340 12.48 -14.81 23.24
CA TYR A 340 12.90 -16.03 22.56
C TYR A 340 13.94 -16.76 23.40
N GLN A 341 13.77 -18.07 23.61
CA GLN A 341 14.67 -18.91 24.39
C GLN A 341 14.94 -20.22 23.64
N THR A 342 16.20 -20.46 23.27
CA THR A 342 16.62 -21.76 22.74
C THR A 342 16.48 -22.85 23.81
N ALA A 343 16.41 -24.11 23.38
CA ALA A 343 16.39 -25.29 24.26
C ALA A 343 17.50 -25.24 25.32
N SER A 344 18.72 -24.93 24.89
CA SER A 344 19.88 -24.83 25.79
C SER A 344 19.76 -23.74 26.86
N GLN A 345 19.02 -22.67 26.59
CA GLN A 345 18.82 -21.54 27.50
C GLN A 345 17.69 -21.81 28.48
N PHE A 346 16.51 -22.23 28.01
CA PHE A 346 15.40 -22.48 28.92
C PHE A 346 15.63 -23.70 29.82
N LEU A 347 16.38 -24.70 29.38
CA LEU A 347 16.79 -25.84 30.22
C LEU A 347 17.63 -25.42 31.43
N LYS A 348 18.31 -24.28 31.37
CA LYS A 348 19.11 -23.72 32.48
C LYS A 348 18.31 -22.73 33.34
N SER A 349 17.14 -22.31 32.88
CA SER A 349 16.32 -21.29 33.54
C SER A 349 15.34 -21.93 34.53
N GLN A 350 15.66 -21.85 35.83
CA GLN A 350 14.77 -22.35 36.89
C GLN A 350 13.41 -21.65 36.88
N ASP A 351 13.35 -20.37 36.52
CA ASP A 351 12.09 -19.62 36.46
C ASP A 351 11.19 -20.12 35.35
N ILE A 352 11.73 -20.43 34.17
CA ILE A 352 10.96 -20.99 33.06
C ILE A 352 10.49 -22.40 33.40
N LEU A 353 11.36 -23.26 33.94
CA LEU A 353 10.99 -24.63 34.30
C LEU A 353 9.90 -24.66 35.38
N LYS A 354 10.00 -23.82 36.40
CA LYS A 354 8.95 -23.67 37.43
C LYS A 354 7.66 -23.12 36.82
N TYR A 355 7.77 -22.13 35.93
CA TYR A 355 6.60 -21.60 35.23
C TYR A 355 5.91 -22.71 34.44
N LEU A 356 6.62 -23.45 33.57
CA LEU A 356 6.08 -24.54 32.76
C LEU A 356 5.34 -25.59 33.60
N ALA A 357 5.88 -25.98 34.75
CA ALA A 357 5.29 -26.95 35.66
C ALA A 357 4.15 -26.39 36.56
N SER A 358 3.98 -25.07 36.62
CA SER A 358 2.93 -24.44 37.44
C SER A 358 1.55 -24.52 36.79
N ASP A 359 0.50 -24.22 37.55
CA ASP A 359 -0.87 -24.09 37.03
C ASP A 359 -1.18 -22.67 36.48
N GLU A 360 -0.18 -21.78 36.39
CA GLU A 360 -0.34 -20.45 35.75
C GLU A 360 -0.86 -20.60 34.30
N LEU A 361 -1.68 -19.67 33.83
CA LEU A 361 -2.32 -19.73 32.50
C LEU A 361 -1.27 -19.71 31.37
N LYS A 362 -1.19 -20.80 30.62
CA LYS A 362 -0.33 -20.96 29.44
C LYS A 362 -1.16 -21.26 28.20
N ILE A 363 -0.94 -20.47 27.16
CA ILE A 363 -1.65 -20.56 25.89
C ILE A 363 -0.69 -21.06 24.81
N GLY A 364 -0.80 -22.33 24.45
CA GLY A 364 -0.01 -22.95 23.39
C GLY A 364 -0.73 -22.96 22.05
N TYR A 365 0.04 -23.11 20.97
CA TYR A 365 -0.48 -23.49 19.66
C TYR A 365 -0.07 -24.94 19.38
N ASP A 366 -1.04 -25.84 19.21
CA ASP A 366 -0.82 -27.30 19.15
C ASP A 366 -0.13 -27.83 20.42
N VAL A 367 -0.89 -27.87 21.52
CA VAL A 367 -0.41 -28.24 22.85
C VAL A 367 0.10 -29.68 22.88
N LYS A 368 -0.54 -30.59 22.14
CA LYS A 368 -0.10 -32.00 22.07
C LYS A 368 1.35 -32.09 21.60
N ARG A 369 1.69 -31.37 20.54
CA ARG A 369 3.05 -31.32 20.00
C ARG A 369 4.04 -30.70 20.97
N ILE A 370 3.65 -29.65 21.67
CA ILE A 370 4.47 -29.01 22.72
C ILE A 370 4.78 -29.98 23.85
N LEU A 371 3.78 -30.73 24.33
CA LEU A 371 3.94 -31.73 25.39
C LEU A 371 4.91 -32.83 24.98
N HIS A 372 4.88 -33.28 23.74
CA HIS A 372 5.84 -34.26 23.23
C HIS A 372 7.27 -33.73 23.20
N GLY A 373 7.47 -32.51 22.66
CA GLY A 373 8.78 -31.87 22.59
C GLY A 373 9.40 -31.65 23.98
N LEU A 374 8.59 -31.15 24.93
CA LEU A 374 9.01 -30.97 26.33
C LEU A 374 9.26 -32.32 27.02
N GLY A 375 8.41 -33.32 26.76
CA GLY A 375 8.54 -34.67 27.31
C GLY A 375 9.83 -35.37 26.87
N ALA A 376 10.25 -35.18 25.61
CA ALA A 376 11.55 -35.68 25.11
C ALA A 376 12.74 -35.04 25.85
N LEU A 377 12.60 -33.79 26.28
CA LEU A 377 13.57 -33.08 27.12
C LEU A 377 13.40 -33.38 28.63
N ARG A 378 12.49 -34.29 29.00
CA ARG A 378 12.14 -34.65 30.39
C ARG A 378 11.65 -33.46 31.23
N ILE A 379 10.98 -32.51 30.58
CA ILE A 379 10.32 -31.38 31.23
C ILE A 379 8.85 -31.72 31.38
N ASP A 380 8.36 -31.63 32.62
CA ASP A 380 6.92 -31.68 32.88
C ASP A 380 6.32 -30.29 32.69
N ALA A 381 5.17 -30.21 32.02
CA ALA A 381 4.55 -28.95 31.66
C ALA A 381 3.02 -29.03 31.65
N HIS A 382 2.39 -28.00 32.21
CA HIS A 382 0.96 -27.87 32.32
C HIS A 382 0.48 -26.74 31.40
N LEU A 383 0.02 -27.07 30.19
CA LEU A 383 -0.60 -26.10 29.28
C LEU A 383 -2.13 -26.13 29.44
N ASN A 384 -2.74 -24.94 29.51
CA ASN A 384 -4.17 -24.78 29.83
C ASN A 384 -5.04 -24.58 28.59
N GLU A 385 -4.49 -23.91 27.58
CA GLU A 385 -5.22 -23.50 26.37
C GLU A 385 -4.48 -24.00 25.13
N ASP A 386 -5.23 -24.61 24.20
CA ASP A 386 -4.78 -24.96 22.87
C ASP A 386 -5.48 -24.06 21.84
N LEU A 387 -4.70 -23.18 21.22
CA LEU A 387 -5.19 -22.19 20.28
C LEU A 387 -5.59 -22.80 18.93
N LEU A 388 -4.99 -23.93 18.52
CA LEU A 388 -5.38 -24.63 17.30
C LEU A 388 -6.79 -25.20 17.43
N ILE A 389 -7.05 -25.89 18.54
CA ILE A 389 -8.39 -26.44 18.83
C ILE A 389 -9.40 -25.31 19.01
N LEU A 390 -9.03 -24.27 19.75
CA LEU A 390 -9.91 -23.12 19.97
C LEU A 390 -10.30 -22.46 18.63
N ALA A 391 -9.32 -22.23 17.75
CA ALA A 391 -9.56 -21.69 16.41
C ALA A 391 -10.44 -22.60 15.57
N PHE A 392 -10.18 -23.91 15.57
CA PHE A 392 -10.97 -24.90 14.83
C PHE A 392 -12.44 -24.95 15.28
N LEU A 393 -12.72 -24.84 16.58
CA LEU A 393 -14.09 -24.81 17.09
C LEU A 393 -14.82 -23.50 16.74
N VAL A 394 -14.10 -22.39 16.61
CA VAL A 394 -14.69 -21.12 16.14
C VAL A 394 -14.94 -21.17 14.63
N ASP A 395 -14.00 -21.69 13.85
CA ASP A 395 -14.11 -21.89 12.41
C ASP A 395 -13.37 -23.17 12.00
N SER A 396 -14.12 -24.16 11.52
CA SER A 396 -13.58 -25.46 11.10
C SER A 396 -12.57 -25.36 9.95
N ASN A 397 -12.54 -24.23 9.23
CA ASN A 397 -11.51 -23.99 8.23
C ASN A 397 -10.13 -23.78 8.88
N LEU A 398 -10.03 -23.29 10.11
CA LEU A 398 -8.79 -23.03 10.83
C LEU A 398 -8.17 -24.31 11.42
N SER A 399 -7.82 -25.23 10.53
CA SER A 399 -7.36 -26.59 10.87
C SER A 399 -5.84 -26.77 10.83
N SER A 400 -5.07 -25.73 10.46
CA SER A 400 -3.61 -25.79 10.33
C SER A 400 -2.97 -24.44 10.62
N TYR A 401 -1.65 -24.44 10.82
CA TYR A 401 -0.89 -23.21 11.05
C TYR A 401 -1.00 -22.24 9.88
N GLU A 402 -0.89 -22.71 8.64
CA GLU A 402 -0.91 -21.87 7.45
C GLU A 402 -2.23 -21.10 7.34
N LYS A 403 -3.35 -21.76 7.64
CA LYS A 403 -4.66 -21.13 7.61
C LYS A 403 -4.87 -20.17 8.79
N ALA A 404 -4.41 -20.55 9.98
CA ALA A 404 -4.43 -19.65 11.14
C ALA A 404 -3.56 -18.41 10.89
N ALA A 405 -2.40 -18.59 10.26
CA ALA A 405 -1.49 -17.52 9.88
C ALA A 405 -2.08 -16.61 8.80
N GLU A 406 -2.75 -17.17 7.80
CA GLU A 406 -3.46 -16.40 6.78
C GLU A 406 -4.57 -15.54 7.39
N VAL A 407 -5.42 -16.13 8.25
CA VAL A 407 -6.59 -15.46 8.82
C VAL A 407 -6.23 -14.47 9.93
N HIS A 408 -5.26 -14.82 10.77
CA HIS A 408 -4.85 -13.99 11.91
C HIS A 408 -3.59 -13.15 11.64
N GLY A 409 -3.08 -13.20 10.41
CA GLY A 409 -1.91 -12.46 9.98
C GLY A 409 -0.65 -12.86 10.75
N TRP A 410 -0.41 -14.14 11.02
CA TRP A 410 0.85 -14.58 11.61
C TRP A 410 1.94 -14.70 10.53
N PRO A 411 3.22 -14.56 10.89
CA PRO A 411 4.32 -14.93 10.00
C PRO A 411 4.19 -16.37 9.49
N ALA A 412 4.81 -16.66 8.34
CA ALA A 412 4.97 -18.03 7.87
C ALA A 412 5.72 -18.88 8.91
N MET A 413 5.54 -20.20 8.88
CA MET A 413 6.18 -21.11 9.83
C MET A 413 7.71 -20.88 9.81
N PRO A 414 8.34 -20.55 10.95
CA PRO A 414 9.77 -20.26 10.98
C PRO A 414 10.61 -21.49 10.64
N ALA A 415 11.71 -21.30 9.92
CA ALA A 415 12.64 -22.37 9.54
C ALA A 415 13.35 -22.96 10.77
N ALA A 416 13.94 -24.14 10.65
CA ALA A 416 14.71 -24.81 11.70
C ALA A 416 16.12 -24.19 11.89
N ASN A 417 16.19 -22.88 12.14
CA ASN A 417 17.44 -22.17 12.42
C ASN A 417 17.25 -21.11 13.52
N SER A 418 18.32 -20.41 13.89
CA SER A 418 18.31 -19.35 14.90
C SER A 418 18.86 -18.03 14.37
N ASP A 419 18.63 -17.73 13.09
CA ASP A 419 18.98 -16.43 12.52
C ASP A 419 18.05 -15.32 13.07
N HIS A 420 18.46 -14.07 12.90
CA HIS A 420 17.72 -12.93 13.42
C HIS A 420 16.28 -12.88 12.88
N SER A 421 16.07 -13.14 11.59
CA SER A 421 14.74 -13.17 10.97
C SER A 421 13.82 -14.22 11.58
N THR A 422 14.34 -15.41 11.87
CA THR A 422 13.58 -16.53 12.44
C THR A 422 13.23 -16.26 13.89
N ILE A 423 14.14 -15.66 14.64
CA ILE A 423 13.90 -15.23 16.02
C ILE A 423 12.78 -14.17 16.06
N GLU A 424 12.84 -13.16 15.20
CA GLU A 424 11.81 -12.12 15.12
C GLU A 424 10.45 -12.70 14.70
N ALA A 425 10.43 -13.62 13.73
CA ALA A 425 9.20 -14.31 13.34
C ALA A 425 8.58 -15.08 14.53
N CYS A 426 9.37 -15.85 15.28
CA CYS A 426 8.90 -16.56 16.48
C CYS A 426 8.30 -15.62 17.54
N LYS A 427 8.95 -14.48 17.80
CA LYS A 427 8.47 -13.46 18.74
C LYS A 427 7.16 -12.83 18.30
N GLU A 428 7.06 -12.54 17.01
CA GLU A 428 5.86 -11.98 16.42
C GLU A 428 4.69 -12.98 16.44
N ILE A 429 4.94 -14.25 16.17
CA ILE A 429 3.93 -15.31 16.29
C ILE A 429 3.41 -15.37 17.72
N ALA A 430 4.29 -15.48 18.72
CA ALA A 430 3.89 -15.54 20.12
C ALA A 430 3.06 -14.31 20.54
N LEU A 431 3.46 -13.11 20.09
CA LEU A 431 2.73 -11.86 20.34
C LEU A 431 1.31 -11.90 19.73
N ARG A 432 1.21 -12.29 18.45
CA ARG A 432 -0.07 -12.34 17.72
C ARG A 432 -1.00 -13.43 18.26
N MET A 433 -0.46 -14.56 18.72
CA MET A 433 -1.22 -15.59 19.41
C MET A 433 -2.01 -15.02 20.61
N HIS A 434 -1.46 -14.04 21.33
CA HIS A 434 -2.12 -13.47 22.51
C HIS A 434 -3.37 -12.68 22.11
N LYS A 435 -3.25 -11.88 21.04
CA LYS A 435 -4.38 -11.18 20.42
C LYS A 435 -5.41 -12.16 19.85
N THR A 436 -4.96 -13.23 19.20
CA THR A 436 -5.86 -14.25 18.65
C THR A 436 -6.66 -14.92 19.77
N TYR A 437 -6.01 -15.35 20.85
CA TYR A 437 -6.69 -15.98 21.99
C TYR A 437 -7.74 -15.06 22.62
N THR A 438 -7.36 -13.80 22.92
CA THR A 438 -8.28 -12.81 23.52
C THR A 438 -9.47 -12.46 22.63
N THR A 439 -9.32 -12.59 21.31
CA THR A 439 -10.40 -12.35 20.35
C THR A 439 -11.29 -13.58 20.18
N LEU A 440 -10.72 -14.77 20.08
CA LEU A 440 -11.46 -15.99 19.75
C LEU A 440 -12.20 -16.58 20.95
N LYS A 441 -11.67 -16.43 22.18
CA LYS A 441 -12.31 -16.99 23.37
C LYS A 441 -13.74 -16.45 23.60
N PRO A 442 -14.01 -15.14 23.54
CA PRO A 442 -15.39 -14.62 23.64
C PRO A 442 -16.31 -15.15 22.52
N VAL A 443 -15.78 -15.32 21.31
CA VAL A 443 -16.55 -15.85 20.16
C VAL A 443 -16.92 -17.32 20.38
N LEU A 444 -16.00 -18.11 20.94
CA LEU A 444 -16.26 -19.51 21.31
C LEU A 444 -17.38 -19.61 22.36
N GLU A 445 -17.37 -18.70 23.35
CA GLU A 445 -18.41 -18.57 24.37
C GLU A 445 -19.76 -18.21 23.75
N GLU A 446 -19.80 -17.21 22.85
CA GLU A 446 -21.02 -16.81 22.14
C GLU A 446 -21.62 -17.96 21.31
N LYS A 447 -20.76 -18.80 20.72
CA LYS A 447 -21.18 -19.99 19.97
C LYS A 447 -21.63 -21.16 20.85
N GLY A 448 -21.53 -21.03 22.18
CA GLY A 448 -21.89 -22.10 23.12
C GLY A 448 -20.92 -23.29 23.11
N MET A 449 -19.72 -23.12 22.55
CA MET A 449 -18.74 -24.22 22.38
C MET A 449 -17.70 -24.29 23.51
N LEU A 450 -17.76 -23.38 24.49
CA LEU A 450 -16.80 -23.35 25.60
C LEU A 450 -16.86 -24.63 26.45
N ASP A 451 -18.05 -25.19 26.69
CA ASP A 451 -18.21 -26.40 27.50
C ASP A 451 -17.57 -27.62 26.83
N LEU A 452 -17.82 -27.80 25.53
CA LEU A 452 -17.16 -28.83 24.70
C LEU A 452 -15.64 -28.69 24.75
N TYR A 453 -15.14 -27.46 24.56
CA TYR A 453 -13.70 -27.19 24.59
C TYR A 453 -13.05 -27.56 25.94
N ARG A 454 -13.70 -27.20 27.06
CA ARG A 454 -13.16 -27.39 28.41
C ARG A 454 -13.28 -28.80 28.93
N THR A 455 -14.40 -29.46 28.68
CA THR A 455 -14.73 -30.75 29.30
C THR A 455 -14.30 -31.94 28.45
N ILE A 456 -14.20 -31.77 27.12
CA ILE A 456 -13.87 -32.84 26.19
C ILE A 456 -12.51 -32.58 25.53
N GLU A 457 -12.35 -31.48 24.79
CA GLU A 457 -11.19 -31.32 23.91
C GLU A 457 -9.86 -31.17 24.68
N ILE A 458 -9.79 -30.24 25.64
CA ILE A 458 -8.55 -30.02 26.41
C ILE A 458 -8.11 -31.25 27.23
N PRO A 459 -9.01 -31.95 27.95
CA PRO A 459 -8.64 -33.21 28.61
C PRO A 459 -8.18 -34.30 27.63
N LEU A 460 -8.82 -34.40 26.46
CA LEU A 460 -8.49 -35.39 25.43
C LEU A 460 -7.07 -35.19 24.87
N VAL A 461 -6.60 -33.95 24.70
CA VAL A 461 -5.23 -33.66 24.28
C VAL A 461 -4.19 -34.37 25.15
N LYS A 462 -4.38 -34.35 26.48
CA LYS A 462 -3.45 -35.00 27.42
C LYS A 462 -3.47 -36.52 27.30
N VAL A 463 -4.66 -37.10 27.09
CA VAL A 463 -4.83 -38.55 26.87
C VAL A 463 -4.15 -38.97 25.58
N LEU A 464 -4.39 -38.24 24.47
CA LEU A 464 -3.79 -38.52 23.17
C LEU A 464 -2.26 -38.37 23.21
N ALA A 465 -1.74 -37.34 23.87
CA ALA A 465 -0.30 -37.19 24.09
C ALA A 465 0.28 -38.40 24.83
N GLY A 466 -0.41 -38.89 25.87
CA GLY A 466 0.00 -40.08 26.61
C GLY A 466 0.00 -41.35 25.75
N MET A 467 -1.04 -41.56 24.94
CA MET A 467 -1.13 -42.70 24.02
C MET A 467 -0.04 -42.67 22.94
N GLU A 468 0.21 -41.52 22.34
CA GLU A 468 1.26 -41.33 21.32
C GLU A 468 2.66 -41.53 21.90
N LYS A 469 2.87 -41.16 23.18
CA LYS A 469 4.13 -41.37 23.88
C LYS A 469 4.39 -42.85 24.19
N GLU A 470 3.37 -43.60 24.58
CA GLU A 470 3.48 -45.04 24.85
C GLU A 470 3.66 -45.84 23.55
N GLY A 471 2.94 -45.44 22.50
CA GLY A 471 2.95 -46.11 21.21
C GLY A 471 2.24 -47.46 21.21
N ILE A 472 2.45 -48.23 20.14
CA ILE A 472 1.86 -49.57 19.98
C ILE A 472 2.99 -50.55 19.66
N ARG A 473 3.05 -51.64 20.42
CA ARG A 473 3.97 -52.74 20.11
C ARG A 473 3.51 -53.46 18.85
N VAL A 474 4.40 -53.57 17.88
CA VAL A 474 4.17 -54.30 16.62
C VAL A 474 5.07 -55.52 16.51
N ASP A 475 4.60 -56.53 15.79
CA ASP A 475 5.39 -57.69 15.39
C ASP A 475 5.98 -57.44 14.00
N LEU A 476 7.29 -57.22 13.95
CA LEU A 476 8.00 -56.90 12.72
C LEU A 476 8.01 -58.08 11.73
N GLU A 477 7.99 -59.32 12.20
CA GLU A 477 7.97 -60.49 11.32
C GLU A 477 6.65 -60.58 10.56
N ILE A 478 5.53 -60.33 11.25
CA ILE A 478 4.21 -60.30 10.63
C ILE A 478 4.12 -59.16 9.62
N LEU A 479 4.61 -57.96 9.97
CA LEU A 479 4.59 -56.81 9.05
C LEU A 479 5.43 -57.06 7.79
N ASN A 480 6.63 -57.62 7.94
CA ASN A 480 7.48 -57.98 6.80
C ASN A 480 6.81 -59.03 5.91
N ARG A 481 6.19 -60.06 6.50
CA ARG A 481 5.45 -61.07 5.73
C ARG A 481 4.30 -60.44 4.92
N ILE A 482 3.51 -59.56 5.54
CA ILE A 482 2.41 -58.86 4.85
C ILE A 482 2.97 -57.99 3.71
N ALA A 483 4.09 -57.30 3.93
CA ALA A 483 4.75 -56.48 2.92
C ALA A 483 5.20 -57.33 1.72
N ASP A 484 5.85 -58.47 1.97
CA ASP A 484 6.32 -59.40 0.93
C ASP A 484 5.16 -60.00 0.12
N GLU A 485 4.10 -60.46 0.80
CA GLU A 485 2.89 -61.00 0.16
C GLU A 485 2.19 -59.95 -0.71
N THR A 486 2.12 -58.71 -0.23
CA THR A 486 1.51 -57.59 -0.97
C THR A 486 2.34 -57.25 -2.20
N LEU A 487 3.68 -57.18 -2.06
CA LEU A 487 4.59 -56.87 -3.16
C LEU A 487 4.52 -57.94 -4.26
N ALA A 488 4.48 -59.22 -3.87
CA ALA A 488 4.32 -60.33 -4.82
C ALA A 488 3.02 -60.19 -5.63
N LYS A 489 1.92 -59.79 -4.99
CA LYS A 489 0.63 -59.59 -5.65
C LYS A 489 0.62 -58.37 -6.58
N ILE A 490 1.31 -57.29 -6.20
CA ILE A 490 1.49 -56.12 -7.08
C ILE A 490 2.26 -56.53 -8.34
N ASN A 491 3.34 -57.29 -8.20
CA ASN A 491 4.14 -57.74 -9.34
C ASN A 491 3.31 -58.65 -10.26
N GLU A 492 2.59 -59.63 -9.71
CA GLU A 492 1.71 -60.51 -10.49
C GLU A 492 0.66 -59.71 -11.30
N LEU A 493 0.04 -58.70 -10.69
CA LEU A 493 -0.94 -57.85 -11.36
C LEU A 493 -0.30 -56.93 -12.41
N THR A 494 0.92 -56.45 -12.15
CA THR A 494 1.67 -55.63 -13.10
C THR A 494 2.03 -56.43 -14.33
N ASP A 495 2.57 -57.64 -14.15
CA ASP A 495 2.93 -58.55 -15.24
C ASP A 495 1.73 -58.85 -16.14
N LYS A 496 0.55 -59.11 -15.55
CA LYS A 496 -0.72 -59.33 -16.28
C LYS A 496 -1.24 -58.12 -17.06
N ILE A 497 -0.82 -56.90 -16.71
CA ILE A 497 -1.21 -55.68 -17.42
C ILE A 497 -0.21 -55.37 -18.54
N THR A 498 1.04 -55.83 -18.40
CA THR A 498 2.12 -55.62 -19.38
C THR A 498 2.25 -56.72 -20.42
N GLU A 499 1.70 -57.92 -20.17
CA GLU A 499 1.39 -58.94 -21.19
C GLU A 499 0.17 -58.55 -22.03
#